data_AF-A0A9E0X3C6-F1
#
_entry.id   AF-A0A9E0X3C6-F1
#
_cell.length_a   1.000
_cell.length_b   1.000
_cell.length_c   1.000
_cell.angle_alpha   90.00
_cell.angle_beta   90.00
_cell.angle_gamma   90.00
#
_symmetry.space_group_name_H-M   'P 1'
#
loop_
_entity.id
_entity.type
_entity.pdbx_description
1 polymer ?
#
loop_
_entity_poly.entity_id
_entity_poly.type
_entity_poly.pdbx_seq_one_letter_code
_entity_poly.pdbx_strand_id
1 'polypeptide(L)'
;MSLISAPVSYGELLDKIAILQIKSERIHDQAKLANVWRERDALEAAWGSHPASHRNIAGLRERLKAVNERLWVIEDEIRVCERHQDFGANFVRLARSVYIENDERARIKRDINLALGSQLVEEKSYQDYRVVPPS
;
A
#
# COMPACT_ATOMS: atom_id res chain seq x y z
N MET A 1 -14.49 -23.04 4.19
CA MET A 1 -13.53 -22.01 4.66
C MET A 1 -14.35 -20.87 5.24
N SER A 2 -14.09 -20.47 6.49
CA SER A 2 -14.77 -19.33 7.11
C SER A 2 -13.98 -18.04 6.89
N LEU A 3 -14.70 -16.95 6.60
CA LEU A 3 -14.14 -15.60 6.54
C LEU A 3 -14.57 -14.84 7.81
N ILE A 4 -13.72 -13.93 8.27
CA ILE A 4 -14.07 -12.96 9.32
C ILE A 4 -14.49 -11.66 8.64
N SER A 5 -15.54 -11.02 9.16
CA SER A 5 -15.93 -9.67 8.76
C SER A 5 -15.38 -8.67 9.78
N ALA A 6 -14.71 -7.62 9.30
CA ALA A 6 -14.18 -6.56 10.13
C ALA A 6 -14.44 -5.20 9.47
N PRO A 7 -14.85 -4.18 10.24
CA PRO A 7 -14.97 -2.83 9.72
C PRO A 7 -13.57 -2.26 9.43
N VAL A 8 -13.40 -1.66 8.27
CA VAL A 8 -12.15 -1.01 7.84
C VAL A 8 -12.44 0.35 7.21
N SER A 9 -11.47 1.25 7.23
CA SER A 9 -11.59 2.51 6.49
C SER A 9 -11.57 2.27 4.97
N TYR A 10 -12.10 3.21 4.19
CA TYR A 10 -12.09 3.08 2.73
C TYR A 10 -10.67 3.10 2.16
N GLY A 11 -9.79 3.95 2.72
CA GLY A 11 -8.39 4.01 2.35
C GLY A 11 -7.67 2.69 2.57
N GLU A 12 -7.95 1.99 3.68
CA GLU A 12 -7.33 0.69 3.98
C GLU A 12 -7.81 -0.41 3.02
N LEU A 13 -9.12 -0.46 2.74
CA LEU A 13 -9.67 -1.39 1.75
C LEU A 13 -9.03 -1.19 0.37
N LEU A 14 -8.98 0.05 -0.10
CA LEU A 14 -8.44 0.37 -1.42
C LEU A 14 -6.92 0.20 -1.50
N ASP A 15 -6.18 0.39 -0.40
CA ASP A 15 -4.75 0.09 -0.32
C ASP A 15 -4.49 -1.41 -0.47
N LYS A 16 -5.27 -2.23 0.23
CA LYS A 16 -5.18 -3.68 0.13
C LYS A 16 -5.47 -4.17 -1.30
N ILE A 17 -6.50 -3.61 -1.94
CA ILE A 17 -6.83 -3.89 -3.35
C ILE A 17 -5.66 -3.50 -4.26
N ALA A 18 -5.06 -2.31 -4.09
CA ALA A 18 -3.92 -1.86 -4.89
C ALA A 18 -2.70 -2.79 -4.75
N ILE A 19 -2.39 -3.24 -3.54
CA ILE A 19 -1.31 -4.22 -3.28
C ILE A 19 -1.60 -5.55 -3.98
N LEU A 20 -2.84 -6.05 -3.91
CA LEU A 20 -3.21 -7.30 -4.58
C LEU A 20 -3.17 -7.17 -6.11
N GLN A 21 -3.52 -6.01 -6.64
CA GLN A 21 -3.33 -5.71 -8.06
C GLN A 21 -1.86 -5.80 -8.47
N ILE A 22 -0.95 -5.13 -7.74
CA ILE A 22 0.49 -5.19 -8.02
C ILE A 22 1.02 -6.63 -7.89
N LYS A 23 0.58 -7.38 -6.86
CA LYS A 23 0.93 -8.79 -6.72
C LYS A 23 0.48 -9.63 -7.92
N SER A 24 -0.71 -9.38 -8.44
CA SER A 24 -1.21 -10.09 -9.62
C SER A 24 -0.44 -9.77 -10.90
N GLU A 25 0.21 -8.60 -10.96
CA GLU A 25 1.04 -8.16 -12.09
C GLU A 25 2.48 -8.70 -11.99
N ARG A 26 3.00 -8.93 -10.78
CA ARG A 26 4.42 -9.28 -10.53
C ARG A 26 4.69 -10.73 -10.12
N ILE A 27 3.68 -11.46 -9.62
CA ILE A 27 3.84 -12.87 -9.24
C ILE A 27 3.59 -13.75 -10.47
N HIS A 28 4.49 -14.71 -10.72
CA HIS A 28 4.36 -15.66 -11.86
C HIS A 28 3.91 -17.07 -11.44
N ASP A 29 4.02 -17.39 -10.15
CA ASP A 29 3.56 -18.66 -9.60
C ASP A 29 2.03 -18.74 -9.64
N GLN A 30 1.50 -19.73 -10.38
CA GLN A 30 0.08 -19.87 -10.65
C GLN A 30 -0.75 -20.18 -9.39
N ALA A 31 -0.21 -20.97 -8.45
CA ALA A 31 -0.90 -21.29 -7.22
C ALA A 31 -1.03 -20.05 -6.31
N LYS A 32 0.02 -19.23 -6.26
CA LYS A 32 0.00 -17.94 -5.56
C LYS A 32 -0.94 -16.95 -6.24
N LEU A 33 -0.92 -16.85 -7.57
CA LEU A 33 -1.84 -16.00 -8.33
C LEU A 33 -3.30 -16.35 -8.09
N ALA A 34 -3.66 -17.63 -8.08
CA ALA A 34 -5.02 -18.06 -7.78
C ALA A 34 -5.50 -17.57 -6.40
N ASN A 35 -4.61 -17.53 -5.40
CA ASN A 35 -4.93 -16.97 -4.09
C ASN A 35 -5.08 -15.45 -4.12
N VAL A 36 -4.18 -14.75 -4.82
CA VAL A 36 -4.23 -13.28 -4.98
C VAL A 36 -5.51 -12.84 -5.68
N TRP A 37 -5.90 -13.50 -6.76
CA TRP A 37 -7.13 -13.19 -7.48
C TRP A 37 -8.37 -13.44 -6.61
N ARG A 38 -8.44 -14.59 -5.92
CA ARG A 38 -9.55 -14.89 -5.02
C ARG A 38 -9.75 -13.81 -3.95
N GLU A 39 -8.65 -13.34 -3.35
CA GLU A 39 -8.70 -12.26 -2.34
C GLU A 39 -9.10 -10.92 -2.99
N ARG A 40 -8.49 -10.56 -4.12
CA ARG A 40 -8.76 -9.30 -4.83
C ARG A 40 -10.22 -9.22 -5.27
N ASP A 41 -10.74 -10.27 -5.90
CA ASP A 41 -12.08 -10.29 -6.47
C ASP A 41 -13.15 -10.18 -5.37
N ALA A 42 -12.90 -10.77 -4.20
CA ALA A 42 -13.77 -10.62 -3.04
C ALA A 42 -13.82 -9.16 -2.52
N LEU A 43 -12.66 -8.49 -2.46
CA LEU A 43 -12.57 -7.10 -2.02
C LEU A 43 -13.13 -6.13 -3.05
N GLU A 44 -12.89 -6.35 -4.35
CA GLU A 44 -13.46 -5.54 -5.43
C GLU A 44 -14.99 -5.71 -5.51
N ALA A 45 -15.53 -6.90 -5.26
CA ALA A 45 -16.98 -7.09 -5.15
C ALA A 45 -17.58 -6.33 -3.95
N ALA A 46 -16.92 -6.37 -2.80
CA ALA A 46 -17.33 -5.61 -1.62
C ALA A 46 -17.26 -4.09 -1.88
N TRP A 47 -16.22 -3.61 -2.57
CA TRP A 47 -16.10 -2.21 -2.95
C TRP A 47 -17.16 -1.79 -3.97
N GLY A 48 -17.31 -2.55 -5.07
CA GLY A 48 -18.24 -2.24 -6.15
C GLY A 48 -19.71 -2.24 -5.73
N SER A 49 -20.09 -3.04 -4.73
CA SER A 49 -21.45 -3.03 -4.17
C SER A 49 -21.73 -1.84 -3.23
N HIS A 50 -20.70 -1.12 -2.77
CA HIS A 50 -20.86 -0.01 -1.84
C HIS A 50 -21.12 1.32 -2.58
N PRO A 51 -22.09 2.17 -2.18
CA PRO A 51 -22.44 3.42 -2.89
C PRO A 51 -21.28 4.41 -3.07
N ALA A 52 -20.33 4.42 -2.13
CA ALA A 52 -19.11 5.25 -2.21
C ALA A 52 -18.24 4.93 -3.45
N SER A 53 -18.38 3.75 -4.07
CA SER A 53 -17.64 3.37 -5.27
C SER A 53 -17.95 4.22 -6.49
N HIS A 54 -19.10 4.90 -6.50
CA HIS A 54 -19.50 5.80 -7.58
C HIS A 54 -18.83 7.18 -7.49
N ARG A 55 -18.15 7.49 -6.39
CA ARG A 55 -17.43 8.77 -6.23
C ARG A 55 -16.13 8.73 -7.02
N ASN A 56 -15.84 9.79 -7.76
CA ASN A 56 -14.61 9.88 -8.54
C ASN A 56 -13.39 10.12 -7.63
N ILE A 57 -12.59 9.07 -7.45
CA ILE A 57 -11.31 9.08 -6.76
C ILE A 57 -10.20 8.43 -7.61
N ALA A 58 -10.37 8.39 -8.93
CA ALA A 58 -9.45 7.66 -9.83
C ALA A 58 -7.98 8.11 -9.65
N GLY A 59 -7.74 9.42 -9.62
CA GLY A 59 -6.39 9.95 -9.39
C GLY A 59 -5.80 9.60 -8.01
N LEU A 60 -6.63 9.46 -6.97
CA LEU A 60 -6.16 9.00 -5.65
C LEU A 60 -5.82 7.51 -5.68
N ARG A 61 -6.61 6.68 -6.38
CA ARG A 61 -6.31 5.25 -6.57
C ARG A 61 -5.01 5.04 -7.36
N GLU A 62 -4.79 5.82 -8.42
CA GLU A 62 -3.55 5.78 -9.19
C GLU A 62 -2.33 6.16 -8.35
N ARG A 63 -2.42 7.26 -7.59
CA ARG A 63 -1.36 7.68 -6.66
C ARG A 63 -1.08 6.61 -5.60
N LEU A 64 -2.12 5.98 -5.05
CA LEU A 64 -2.00 4.90 -4.06
C LEU A 64 -1.31 3.67 -4.65
N LYS A 65 -1.65 3.29 -5.88
CA LYS A 65 -0.97 2.20 -6.58
C LYS A 65 0.50 2.56 -6.83
N ALA A 66 0.78 3.76 -7.33
CA ALA A 66 2.14 4.21 -7.64
C ALA A 66 3.06 4.21 -6.41
N VAL A 67 2.58 4.63 -5.23
CA VAL A 67 3.39 4.56 -4.00
C VAL A 67 3.64 3.12 -3.56
N ASN A 68 2.66 2.22 -3.69
CA ASN A 68 2.86 0.80 -3.41
C ASN A 68 3.84 0.14 -4.39
N GLU A 69 3.85 0.56 -5.66
CA GLU A 69 4.84 0.08 -6.65
C GLU A 69 6.26 0.53 -6.30
N ARG A 70 6.44 1.78 -5.84
CA ARG A 70 7.74 2.26 -5.35
C ARG A 70 8.20 1.50 -4.12
N LEU A 71 7.30 1.29 -3.15
CA LEU A 71 7.59 0.47 -1.96
C LEU A 71 8.02 -0.95 -2.33
N TRP A 72 7.35 -1.58 -3.29
CA TRP A 72 7.75 -2.90 -3.78
C TRP A 72 9.17 -2.89 -4.35
N VAL A 73 9.49 -1.92 -5.21
CA VAL A 73 10.84 -1.81 -5.79
C VAL A 73 11.89 -1.60 -4.69
N ILE A 74 11.62 -0.72 -3.72
CA ILE A 74 12.51 -0.49 -2.59
C ILE A 74 12.74 -1.79 -1.80
N GLU A 75 11.68 -2.57 -1.53
CA GLU A 75 11.81 -3.83 -0.82
C GLU A 75 12.63 -4.86 -1.60
N ASP A 76 12.45 -4.97 -2.91
CA ASP A 76 13.24 -5.87 -3.75
C ASP A 76 14.72 -5.47 -3.79
N GLU A 77 15.02 -4.18 -3.88
CA GLU A 77 16.40 -3.66 -3.81
C GLU A 77 17.05 -3.89 -2.43
N ILE A 78 16.28 -3.76 -1.34
CA ILE A 78 16.76 -4.12 0.01
C ILE A 78 17.11 -5.60 0.07
N ARG A 79 16.27 -6.49 -0.51
CA ARG A 79 16.57 -7.93 -0.56
C ARG A 79 17.80 -8.26 -1.40
N VAL A 80 18.11 -7.48 -2.43
CA VAL A 80 19.37 -7.62 -3.20
C VAL A 80 20.55 -7.29 -2.30
N CYS A 81 20.50 -6.16 -1.57
CA CYS A 81 21.53 -5.76 -0.62
C CYS A 81 21.75 -6.84 0.46
N GLU A 82 20.67 -7.36 1.05
CA GLU A 82 20.70 -8.45 2.04
C GLU A 82 21.36 -9.72 1.50
N ARG A 83 21.02 -10.16 0.28
CA ARG A 83 21.64 -11.34 -0.35
C ARG A 83 23.15 -11.18 -0.54
N HIS A 84 23.61 -9.96 -0.77
CA HIS A 84 25.03 -9.63 -0.91
C HIS A 84 25.69 -9.24 0.42
N GLN A 85 24.92 -9.16 1.51
CA GLN A 85 25.34 -8.61 2.80
C GLN A 85 25.95 -7.20 2.69
N ASP A 86 25.48 -6.40 1.72
CA ASP A 86 25.91 -5.03 1.52
C ASP A 86 25.00 -4.05 2.28
N PHE A 87 25.48 -3.59 3.43
CA PHE A 87 24.78 -2.65 4.30
C PHE A 87 25.33 -1.22 4.19
N GLY A 88 25.94 -0.88 3.05
CA GLY A 88 26.52 0.43 2.80
C GLY A 88 25.50 1.55 2.57
N ALA A 89 25.96 2.64 1.95
CA ALA A 89 25.15 3.85 1.76
C ALA A 89 23.85 3.61 0.98
N ASN A 90 23.85 2.68 0.01
CA ASN A 90 22.65 2.36 -0.76
C ASN A 90 21.57 1.71 0.13
N PHE A 91 21.93 0.73 0.96
CA PHE A 91 21.01 0.11 1.92
C PHE A 91 20.42 1.15 2.87
N VAL A 92 21.26 2.02 3.45
CA VAL A 92 20.80 3.10 4.35
C VAL A 92 19.82 4.04 3.64
N ARG A 93 20.09 4.42 2.38
CA ARG A 93 19.20 5.26 1.57
C ARG A 93 17.86 4.58 1.30
N LEU A 94 17.87 3.29 0.93
CA LEU A 94 16.66 2.49 0.70
C LEU A 94 15.83 2.37 1.97
N ALA A 95 16.45 1.99 3.09
CA ALA A 95 15.80 1.87 4.38
C ALA A 95 15.15 3.19 4.83
N ARG A 96 15.80 4.32 4.58
CA ARG A 96 15.20 5.65 4.84
C ARG A 96 14.01 5.95 3.93
N SER A 97 14.09 5.53 2.66
CA SER A 97 13.00 5.76 1.71
C SER A 97 11.72 4.99 2.09
N VAL A 98 11.85 3.86 2.80
CA VAL A 98 10.68 3.06 3.24
C VAL A 98 9.71 3.87 4.10
N TYR A 99 10.18 4.60 5.13
CA TYR A 99 9.25 5.37 5.97
C TYR A 99 8.68 6.58 5.22
N ILE A 100 9.48 7.23 4.36
CA ILE A 100 9.02 8.35 3.52
C ILE A 100 7.85 7.92 2.61
N GLU A 101 8.01 6.80 1.92
CA GLU A 101 6.97 6.29 1.02
C GLU A 101 5.77 5.73 1.80
N ASN A 102 5.99 5.14 2.99
CA ASN A 102 4.88 4.74 3.86
C ASN A 102 4.06 5.94 4.37
N ASP A 103 4.70 7.07 4.64
CA ASP A 103 4.02 8.29 5.06
C ASP A 103 3.22 8.91 3.92
N GLU A 104 3.76 8.93 2.70
CA GLU A 104 3.00 9.33 1.52
C GLU A 104 1.81 8.39 1.28
N ARG A 105 1.99 7.08 1.44
CA ARG A 105 0.90 6.11 1.35
C ARG A 105 -0.18 6.37 2.40
N ALA A 106 0.21 6.61 3.65
CA ALA A 106 -0.73 6.94 4.73
C ALA A 106 -1.49 8.25 4.44
N ARG A 107 -0.80 9.28 3.92
CA ARG A 107 -1.42 10.54 3.50
C ARG A 107 -2.46 10.32 2.40
N ILE A 108 -2.13 9.55 1.36
CA ILE A 108 -3.07 9.24 0.28
C ILE A 108 -4.28 8.45 0.81
N LYS A 109 -4.08 7.47 1.71
CA LYS A 109 -5.20 6.75 2.36
C LYS A 109 -6.10 7.70 3.14
N ARG A 110 -5.53 8.69 3.84
CA ARG A 110 -6.30 9.73 4.54
C ARG A 110 -7.09 10.62 3.57
N ASP A 111 -6.47 11.04 2.48
CA ASP A 111 -7.14 11.81 1.41
C ASP A 111 -8.35 11.04 0.86
N ILE A 112 -8.20 9.73 0.64
CA ILE A 112 -9.30 8.84 0.22
C ILE A 112 -10.41 8.77 1.28
N ASN A 113 -10.05 8.60 2.55
CA ASN A 113 -11.02 8.55 3.64
C ASN A 113 -11.83 9.84 3.72
N LEU A 114 -11.19 11.00 3.60
CA LEU A 114 -11.87 12.29 3.56
C LEU A 114 -12.74 12.44 2.31
N ALA A 115 -12.19 12.09 1.14
CA ALA A 115 -12.89 12.19 -0.13
C ALA A 115 -14.12 11.28 -0.20
N LEU A 116 -14.18 10.20 0.57
CA LEU A 116 -15.31 9.26 0.60
C LEU A 116 -16.21 9.40 1.83
N GLY A 117 -15.80 10.17 2.84
CA GLY A 117 -16.53 10.32 4.10
C GLY A 117 -16.45 9.08 4.99
N SER A 118 -15.27 8.47 5.09
CA SER A 118 -15.07 7.26 5.92
C SER A 118 -15.32 7.56 7.41
N GLN A 119 -16.03 6.66 8.08
CA GLN A 119 -16.25 6.73 9.54
C GLN A 119 -15.00 6.34 10.33
N LEU A 120 -14.12 5.54 9.72
CA LEU A 120 -12.85 5.11 10.31
C LEU A 120 -11.70 5.81 9.61
N VAL A 121 -10.70 6.18 10.39
CA VAL A 121 -9.45 6.77 9.89
C VAL A 121 -8.29 6.11 10.64
N GLU A 122 -7.26 5.69 9.92
CA GLU A 122 -6.01 5.26 10.56
C GLU A 122 -5.29 6.49 11.11
N GLU A 123 -4.99 6.48 12.40
CA GLU A 123 -4.17 7.51 13.04
C GLU A 123 -2.71 7.06 13.13
N LYS A 124 -1.81 8.01 12.95
CA LYS A 124 -0.36 7.79 13.07
C LYS A 124 0.17 8.65 14.21
N SER A 125 0.96 8.06 15.10
CA SER A 125 1.78 8.82 16.04
C SER A 125 3.10 9.14 15.36
N TYR A 126 3.26 10.40 14.93
CA TYR A 126 4.49 10.83 14.26
C TYR A 126 5.42 11.58 15.20
N GLN A 127 6.70 11.16 15.22
CA GLN A 127 7.84 12.06 15.42
C GLN A 127 8.37 12.40 14.02
N ASP A 128 8.62 13.68 13.73
CA ASP A 128 9.08 14.12 12.41
C ASP A 128 10.55 13.69 12.21
N TYR A 129 10.78 12.55 11.56
CA TYR A 129 12.11 11.99 11.31
C TYR A 129 12.82 12.60 10.09
N ARG A 130 12.29 13.70 9.53
CA ARG A 130 12.95 14.51 8.48
C ARG A 130 14.17 15.29 9.02
N VAL A 131 14.99 14.64 9.83
CA VAL A 131 16.28 15.17 10.27
C VAL A 131 17.26 14.98 9.11
N VAL A 132 17.45 16.04 8.34
CA VAL A 132 18.64 16.21 7.51
C VAL A 132 19.84 16.23 8.47
N PRO A 133 20.83 15.32 8.35
CA PRO A 133 22.03 15.43 9.17
C PRO A 133 22.71 16.77 8.85
N PRO A 134 23.22 17.52 9.84
CA PRO A 134 24.03 18.69 9.54
C PRO A 134 25.24 18.26 8.71
N SER A 135 25.52 19.05 7.68
CA SER A 135 26.67 18.97 6.75
C SER A 135 28.01 18.95 7.47
#